data_AF-A0AAC9HFY8-F1
#
_entry.id   AF-A0AAC9HFY8-F1
#
_cell.length_a   1.000
_cell.length_b   1.000
_cell.length_c   1.000
_cell.angle_alpha   90.00
_cell.angle_beta   90.00
_cell.angle_gamma   90.00
#
_symmetry.space_group_name_H-M   'P 1'
#
loop_
_entity.id
_entity.type
_entity.pdbx_description
1 polymer ?
#
loop_
_entity_poly.entity_id
_entity_poly.type
_entity_poly.pdbx_seq_one_letter_code
_entity_poly.pdbx_strand_id
1 'polypeptide(L)'
;MPKTEETRVFSSYRSLFNIKYKIYNLGDWTLPFPIPLDALIVFAALIIPAGIVGRPIAALFGLPTMVLALALDVALTYLCLQWDPQGKMLPVFLAEVLAFFVRPKKRAFGGGVLWLKRERVKWEMVDIG
;
A
#
# COMPACT_ATOMS: atom_id res chain seq x y z
N MET A 1 -35.50 -20.13 -34.62
CA MET A 1 -34.30 -19.48 -34.03
C MET A 1 -34.57 -19.31 -32.53
N PRO A 2 -33.75 -19.90 -31.63
CA PRO A 2 -34.00 -19.82 -30.19
C PRO A 2 -33.73 -18.40 -29.67
N LYS A 3 -34.55 -17.98 -28.71
CA LYS A 3 -34.53 -16.66 -28.06
C LYS A 3 -33.31 -16.59 -27.13
N THR A 4 -32.38 -15.69 -27.39
CA THR A 4 -31.22 -15.43 -26.52
C THR A 4 -31.73 -14.81 -25.22
N GLU A 5 -31.65 -15.54 -24.11
CA GLU A 5 -31.97 -14.99 -22.80
C GLU A 5 -30.89 -13.95 -22.41
N GLU A 6 -31.30 -12.69 -22.25
CA GLU A 6 -30.44 -11.63 -21.73
C GLU A 6 -30.08 -11.95 -20.27
N THR A 7 -28.92 -12.55 -20.05
CA THR A 7 -28.37 -12.78 -18.73
C THR A 7 -28.02 -11.44 -18.08
N ARG A 8 -28.87 -10.97 -17.17
CA ARG A 8 -28.59 -9.78 -16.37
C ARG A 8 -27.43 -10.08 -15.43
N VAL A 9 -26.24 -9.57 -15.77
CA VAL A 9 -25.05 -9.67 -14.92
C VAL A 9 -25.18 -8.66 -13.79
N PHE A 10 -25.56 -9.13 -12.61
CA PHE A 10 -25.49 -8.33 -11.40
C PHE A 10 -24.04 -8.32 -10.90
N SER A 11 -23.33 -7.21 -11.13
CA SER A 11 -22.03 -7.00 -10.51
C SER A 11 -22.23 -6.73 -9.02
N SER A 12 -21.75 -7.65 -8.19
CA SER A 12 -21.73 -7.48 -6.74
C SER A 12 -20.90 -6.23 -6.37
N TYR A 13 -21.51 -5.28 -5.65
CA TYR A 13 -20.87 -4.07 -5.11
C TYR A 13 -19.78 -4.35 -4.05
N ARG A 14 -19.35 -5.61 -3.89
CA ARG A 14 -18.33 -6.02 -2.92
C ARG A 14 -17.00 -5.30 -3.10
N SER A 15 -16.70 -4.77 -4.28
CA SER A 15 -15.51 -3.95 -4.54
C SER A 15 -15.54 -2.58 -3.84
N LEU A 16 -16.71 -2.09 -3.40
CA LEU A 16 -16.83 -0.84 -2.64
C LEU A 16 -16.49 -1.03 -1.15
N PHE A 17 -16.55 -2.25 -0.65
CA PHE A 17 -16.26 -2.54 0.75
C PHE A 17 -14.77 -2.89 0.90
N ASN A 18 -14.01 -2.00 1.53
CA ASN A 18 -12.63 -2.28 1.90
C ASN A 18 -12.59 -3.32 3.04
N ILE A 19 -12.28 -4.57 2.69
CA ILE A 19 -12.15 -5.66 3.66
C ILE A 19 -10.78 -5.54 4.35
N LYS A 20 -10.78 -5.01 5.57
CA LYS A 20 -9.58 -5.00 6.43
C LYS A 20 -9.40 -6.37 7.09
N TYR A 21 -8.42 -7.14 6.64
CA TYR A 21 -8.08 -8.43 7.24
C TYR A 21 -7.56 -8.25 8.67
N LYS A 22 -8.13 -9.03 9.60
CA LYS A 22 -7.76 -9.04 11.01
C LYS A 22 -7.54 -10.48 11.47
N ILE A 23 -6.54 -10.67 12.30
CA ILE A 23 -6.19 -11.95 12.91
C ILE A 23 -6.83 -11.97 14.30
N TYR A 24 -7.70 -12.96 14.50
CA TYR A 24 -8.41 -13.17 15.76
C TYR A 24 -7.82 -14.34 16.55
N ASN A 25 -7.33 -15.36 15.85
CA ASN A 25 -6.83 -16.59 16.44
C ASN A 25 -5.43 -16.91 15.91
N LEU A 26 -4.57 -17.43 16.78
CA LEU A 26 -3.26 -17.96 16.44
C LEU A 26 -3.21 -19.42 16.90
N GLY A 27 -3.45 -20.36 15.97
CA GLY A 27 -3.65 -21.76 16.31
C GLY A 27 -4.88 -21.94 17.20
N ASP A 28 -4.68 -22.50 18.40
CA ASP A 28 -5.75 -22.74 19.37
C ASP A 28 -6.00 -21.55 20.31
N TRP A 29 -5.18 -20.50 20.25
CA TRP A 29 -5.31 -19.34 21.14
C TRP A 29 -6.08 -18.20 20.45
N THR A 30 -7.16 -17.75 21.10
CA THR A 30 -7.90 -16.54 20.75
C THR A 30 -7.19 -15.31 21.32
N LEU A 31 -6.83 -14.35 20.46
CA LEU A 31 -6.23 -13.09 20.87
C LEU A 31 -7.26 -12.22 21.63
N PRO A 32 -6.84 -11.53 22.71
CA PRO A 32 -7.74 -10.63 23.46
C PRO A 32 -8.19 -9.41 22.64
N PHE A 33 -7.42 -9.04 21.63
CA PHE A 33 -7.76 -7.98 20.67
C PHE A 33 -7.38 -8.43 19.25
N PRO A 34 -8.19 -8.07 18.24
CA PRO A 34 -7.87 -8.44 16.86
C PRO A 34 -6.70 -7.61 16.34
N ILE A 35 -5.69 -8.28 15.79
CA ILE A 35 -4.53 -7.62 15.20
C ILE A 35 -4.79 -7.45 13.70
N PRO A 36 -4.87 -6.22 13.17
CA PRO A 36 -5.02 -6.03 11.74
C PRO A 36 -3.75 -6.50 11.02
N LEU A 37 -3.91 -7.21 9.90
CA LEU A 37 -2.76 -7.73 9.12
C LEU A 37 -1.84 -6.59 8.65
N ASP A 38 -2.44 -5.43 8.38
CA ASP A 38 -1.74 -4.20 8.03
C ASP A 38 -0.72 -3.79 9.11
N ALA A 39 -1.12 -3.81 10.40
CA ALA A 39 -0.22 -3.50 11.51
C ALA A 39 0.99 -4.43 11.55
N LEU A 40 0.79 -5.72 11.27
CA LEU A 40 1.86 -6.71 11.25
C LEU A 40 2.88 -6.43 10.14
N ILE A 41 2.41 -6.05 8.96
CA ILE A 41 3.28 -5.71 7.82
C ILE A 41 4.05 -4.42 8.12
N VAL A 42 3.36 -3.40 8.66
CA VAL A 42 3.98 -2.12 9.02
C VAL A 42 5.03 -2.31 10.11
N PHE A 43 4.71 -3.06 11.16
CA PHE A 43 5.64 -3.43 12.24
C PHE A 43 6.87 -4.16 11.69
N ALA A 44 6.67 -5.19 10.86
CA ALA A 44 7.78 -5.93 10.25
C ALA A 44 8.67 -5.05 9.36
N ALA A 45 8.10 -4.03 8.71
CA ALA A 45 8.87 -3.08 7.90
C ALA A 45 9.61 -2.03 8.74
N LEU A 46 9.03 -1.61 9.87
CA LEU A 46 9.55 -0.51 10.70
C LEU A 46 10.58 -0.96 11.75
N ILE A 47 10.65 -2.25 12.11
CA ILE A 47 11.63 -2.74 13.09
C ILE A 47 13.10 -2.43 12.70
N ILE A 48 13.42 -2.48 11.41
CA ILE A 48 14.77 -2.20 10.89
C ILE A 48 15.12 -0.71 11.05
N PRO A 49 14.35 0.24 10.48
CA PRO A 49 14.63 1.66 10.68
C PRO A 49 14.51 2.09 12.15
N ALA A 50 13.59 1.52 12.92
CA ALA A 50 13.47 1.76 14.37
C ALA A 50 14.73 1.32 15.12
N GLY A 51 15.36 0.20 14.73
CA GLY A 51 16.64 -0.24 15.29
C GLY A 51 17.80 0.72 14.97
N ILE A 52 17.84 1.27 13.75
CA ILE A 52 18.87 2.23 13.34
C ILE A 52 18.73 3.55 14.11
N VAL A 53 17.51 4.07 14.20
CA VAL A 53 17.20 5.33 14.92
C VAL A 53 17.27 5.14 16.44
N GLY A 54 16.92 3.95 16.93
CA GLY A 54 16.93 3.62 18.35
C GLY A 54 18.34 3.49 18.94
N ARG A 55 19.35 3.10 18.14
CA ARG A 55 20.75 2.98 18.59
C ARG A 55 21.32 4.24 19.27
N PRO A 56 21.30 5.43 18.66
CA PRO A 56 21.81 6.64 19.31
C PRO A 56 20.99 7.03 20.55
N ILE A 57 19.67 6.80 20.53
CA ILE A 57 18.79 7.10 21.67
C ILE A 57 19.10 6.15 22.84
N ALA A 58 19.28 4.86 22.57
CA ALA A 58 19.61 3.86 23.57
C ALA A 58 20.98 4.15 24.23
N ALA A 59 21.96 4.61 23.45
CA ALA A 59 23.26 5.03 23.96
C ALA A 59 23.17 6.25 24.89
N LEU A 60 22.27 7.19 24.62
CA LEU A 60 22.06 8.38 25.46
C LEU A 60 21.41 8.05 26.81
N PHE A 61 20.49 7.08 26.85
CA PHE A 61 19.74 6.72 28.05
C PHE A 61 20.27 5.47 28.77
N GLY A 62 21.33 4.83 28.26
CA GLY A 62 21.89 3.60 28.84
C GLY A 62 20.94 2.39 28.80
N LEU A 63 19.99 2.39 27.87
CA LEU A 63 18.96 1.36 27.76
C LEU A 63 19.38 0.25 26.78
N PRO A 64 18.87 -0.99 26.95
CA PRO A 64 19.08 -2.04 25.97
C PRO A 64 18.46 -1.67 24.62
N THR A 65 19.30 -1.58 23.59
CA THR A 65 18.93 -1.14 22.24
C THR A 65 17.75 -1.90 21.65
N MET A 66 17.66 -3.21 21.91
CA MET A 66 16.59 -4.05 21.38
C MET A 66 15.22 -3.70 21.98
N VAL A 67 15.17 -3.42 23.29
CA VAL A 67 13.93 -3.02 23.97
C VAL A 67 13.47 -1.66 23.47
N LEU A 68 14.39 -0.71 23.34
CA LEU A 68 14.07 0.61 22.83
C LEU A 68 13.59 0.55 21.37
N ALA A 69 14.28 -0.22 20.51
CA ALA A 69 13.89 -0.39 19.12
C ALA A 69 12.49 -0.99 18.99
N LEU A 70 12.17 -2.01 19.78
CA LEU A 70 10.84 -2.64 19.76
C LEU A 70 9.76 -1.70 20.29
N ALA A 71 10.02 -0.97 21.38
CA ALA A 71 9.08 0.02 21.91
C ALA A 71 8.83 1.16 20.91
N LEU A 72 9.89 1.64 20.24
CA LEU A 72 9.81 2.68 19.21
C LEU A 72 9.01 2.17 18.01
N ASP A 73 9.25 0.93 17.58
CA ASP A 73 8.52 0.31 16.47
C ASP A 73 7.03 0.14 16.76
N VAL A 74 6.67 -0.33 17.97
CA VAL A 74 5.27 -0.40 18.41
C VAL A 74 4.62 0.99 18.39
N ALA A 75 5.32 2.01 18.90
CA ALA A 75 4.81 3.38 18.91
C ALA A 75 4.61 3.93 17.48
N LEU A 76 5.58 3.73 16.59
CA LEU A 76 5.47 4.15 15.18
C LEU A 76 4.35 3.40 14.46
N THR A 77 4.26 2.09 14.64
CA THR A 77 3.21 1.26 14.06
C THR A 77 1.83 1.75 14.50
N TYR A 78 1.66 2.07 15.78
CA TYR A 78 0.43 2.65 16.32
C TYR A 78 0.10 4.00 15.67
N LEU A 79 1.08 4.89 15.54
CA LEU A 79 0.90 6.19 14.86
C LEU A 79 0.54 6.03 13.38
N CYS A 80 1.18 5.09 12.67
CA CYS A 80 0.84 4.78 11.29
C CYS A 80 -0.60 4.28 11.16
N LEU A 81 -1.07 3.43 12.08
CA LEU A 81 -2.45 2.90 12.05
C LEU A 81 -3.52 3.96 12.30
N GLN A 82 -3.18 5.06 12.99
CA GLN A 82 -4.08 6.21 13.13
C GLN A 82 -4.22 7.01 11.82
N TRP A 83 -3.22 6.91 10.94
CA TRP A 83 -3.29 7.54 9.64
C TRP A 83 -4.22 6.73 8.75
N ASP A 84 -5.26 7.37 8.19
CA ASP A 84 -6.23 6.70 7.32
C ASP A 84 -5.86 6.92 5.84
N PRO A 85 -5.18 5.96 5.19
CA PRO A 85 -4.83 6.05 3.78
C PRO A 85 -6.05 5.75 2.91
N GLN A 86 -7.00 6.69 2.86
CA GLN A 86 -8.16 6.69 1.96
C GLN A 86 -8.93 5.36 1.91
N GLY A 87 -8.99 4.63 3.04
CA GLY A 87 -9.59 3.31 3.08
C GLY A 87 -8.87 2.26 2.21
N LYS A 88 -7.54 2.31 2.08
CA LYS A 88 -6.68 1.25 1.56
C LYS A 88 -5.85 0.64 2.70
N MET A 89 -5.16 -0.47 2.43
CA MET A 89 -4.11 -0.94 3.33
C MET A 89 -2.88 -0.02 3.19
N LEU A 90 -2.26 0.34 4.31
CA LEU A 90 -1.20 1.34 4.37
C LEU A 90 0.05 0.96 3.53
N PRO A 91 0.53 -0.30 3.53
CA PRO A 91 1.58 -0.78 2.64
C PRO A 91 1.21 -0.65 1.15
N VAL A 92 -0.05 -0.92 0.80
CA VAL A 92 -0.50 -0.82 -0.60
C VAL A 92 -0.53 0.64 -1.03
N PHE A 93 -1.02 1.53 -0.17
CA PHE A 93 -0.98 2.96 -0.41
C PHE A 93 0.46 3.47 -0.59
N LEU A 94 1.38 3.10 0.30
CA LEU A 94 2.80 3.46 0.14
C LEU A 94 3.40 2.91 -1.15
N ALA A 95 3.10 1.66 -1.51
CA ALA A 95 3.56 1.06 -2.76
C ALA A 95 3.03 1.82 -3.98
N GLU A 96 1.77 2.27 -3.96
CA GLU A 96 1.20 3.10 -5.02
C GLU A 96 1.85 4.49 -5.10
N VAL A 97 2.15 5.11 -3.95
CA VAL A 97 2.87 6.39 -3.89
C VAL A 97 4.28 6.23 -4.46
N LEU A 98 5.01 5.19 -4.07
CA LEU A 98 6.33 4.89 -4.62
C LEU A 98 6.25 4.59 -6.12
N ALA A 99 5.27 3.79 -6.54
CA ALA A 99 5.04 3.51 -7.96
C ALA A 99 4.71 4.79 -8.72
N PHE A 100 3.99 5.75 -8.14
CA PHE A 100 3.72 7.04 -8.76
C PHE A 100 4.99 7.85 -9.04
N PHE A 101 5.99 7.80 -8.15
CA PHE A 101 7.28 8.46 -8.39
C PHE A 101 8.10 7.78 -9.49
N VAL A 102 8.06 6.44 -9.56
CA VAL A 102 8.80 5.67 -10.57
C VAL A 102 8.09 5.65 -11.93
N ARG A 103 6.77 5.75 -11.96
CA ARG A 103 5.97 5.59 -13.18
C ARG A 103 6.26 6.74 -14.16
N PRO A 104 6.63 6.44 -15.41
CA PRO A 104 6.81 7.46 -16.43
C PRO A 104 5.50 8.24 -16.64
N LYS A 105 5.58 9.55 -16.41
CA LYS A 105 4.44 10.47 -16.50
C LYS A 105 4.04 10.83 -17.93
N LYS A 106 4.86 10.47 -18.92
CA LYS A 106 4.59 10.71 -20.35
C LYS A 106 3.81 9.53 -20.93
N ARG A 107 2.59 9.80 -21.39
CA ARG A 107 1.76 8.84 -22.13
C ARG A 107 1.62 9.34 -23.56
N ALA A 108 1.68 8.43 -24.53
CA ALA A 108 1.31 8.73 -25.90
C ALA A 108 -0.19 9.03 -25.97
N PHE A 109 -0.61 9.84 -26.95
CA PHE A 109 -2.03 10.14 -27.17
C PHE A 109 -2.91 8.88 -27.35
N GLY A 110 -2.32 7.76 -27.81
CA GLY A 110 -2.98 6.45 -27.90
C GLY A 110 -2.93 5.57 -26.65
N GLY A 111 -2.53 6.09 -25.48
CA GLY A 111 -2.53 5.35 -24.20
C GLY A 111 -1.27 4.54 -23.88
N GLY A 112 -0.30 4.47 -24.80
CA GLY A 112 0.99 3.80 -24.59
C GLY A 112 1.89 4.54 -23.60
N VAL A 113 2.64 3.80 -22.78
CA VAL A 113 3.60 4.36 -21.82
C VAL A 113 4.90 4.71 -22.55
N LEU A 114 5.24 6.01 -22.62
CA LEU A 114 6.48 6.46 -23.28
C LEU A 114 7.65 6.39 -22.29
N TRP A 115 8.27 5.21 -22.21
CA TRP A 115 9.54 5.05 -21.50
C TRP A 115 10.65 5.77 -22.27
N LEU A 116 11.07 6.93 -21.77
CA LEU A 116 12.30 7.67 -22.10
C LEU A 116 12.63 7.92 -23.59
N LYS A 117 11.78 7.55 -24.54
CA LYS A 117 12.05 7.74 -25.96
C LYS A 117 11.71 9.18 -26.32
N ARG A 118 12.74 9.95 -26.69
CA ARG A 118 12.62 11.32 -27.19
C ARG A 118 12.10 11.25 -28.62
N GLU A 119 10.84 10.86 -28.80
CA GLU A 119 10.20 10.92 -30.11
C GLU A 119 9.86 12.39 -30.40
N ARG A 120 10.37 12.91 -31.53
CA ARG A 120 9.88 14.18 -32.06
C ARG A 120 8.42 13.97 -32.42
N VAL A 121 7.54 14.69 -31.75
CA VAL A 121 6.11 14.71 -32.07
C VAL A 121 5.98 15.17 -33.51
N LYS A 122 5.75 14.22 -34.43
CA LYS A 122 5.37 14.54 -35.80
C LYS A 122 3.90 14.90 -35.75
N TRP A 123 3.62 16.19 -35.79
CA TRP A 123 2.28 16.73 -36.03
C TRP A 123 1.96 16.61 -37.52
N GLU A 124 1.93 15.39 -38.04
CA GLU A 124 1.24 15.13 -39.31
C GLU A 124 -0.21 14.89 -38.93
N MET A 125 -0.97 15.98 -38.76
CA MET A 125 -2.42 15.88 -38.81
C MET A 125 -2.75 15.40 -40.22
N VAL A 126 -3.36 14.23 -40.33
CA VAL A 126 -4.00 13.83 -41.58
C VAL A 126 -5.13 14.83 -41.77
N ASP A 127 -4.92 15.79 -42.68
CA ASP A 127 -6.01 16.61 -43.19
C ASP A 127 -7.03 15.66 -43.79
N ILE A 128 -8.15 15.50 -43.09
CA ILE A 128 -9.34 14.84 -43.61
C ILE A 128 -10.00 15.89 -44.52
N GLY A 129 -9.45 16.00 -45.73
CA GLY A 129 -10.08 16.70 -46.86
C GLY A 129 -11.16 15.86 -47.52
#